data_AF-H2YCM2-F1
#
_entry.id   AF-H2YCM2-F1
#
_cell.length_a   1.000
_cell.length_b   1.000
_cell.length_c   1.000
_cell.angle_alpha   90.00
_cell.angle_beta   90.00
_cell.angle_gamma   90.00
#
_symmetry.space_group_name_H-M   'P 1'
#
loop_
_entity.id
_entity.type
_entity.pdbx_description
1 polymer ?
#
loop_
_entity_poly.entity_id
_entity_poly.type
_entity_poly.pdbx_seq_one_letter_code
_entity_poly.pdbx_strand_id
1 'polypeptide(L)'
;MKLHQPVWINADVLKGPNSNEEPINKTTFLMEVNKKYPYVTLSLGWTTSYWSSRPSEKYSWESMDEMLEIVRNLEQRITFPARAALVRESWDRFLWLLEQSNRYSLTIWSSQTDRASTEDMVFVRDNFDVSRIFYDVEDYLTDPLMAAIS
;
A
#
# COMPACT_ATOMS: atom_id res chain seq x y z
N MET A 1 -17.92 7.90 17.88
CA MET A 1 -16.83 8.08 18.87
C MET A 1 -15.84 9.08 18.29
N LYS A 2 -15.32 10.03 19.07
CA LYS A 2 -14.35 11.00 18.56
C LYS A 2 -12.94 10.46 18.84
N LEU A 3 -12.14 10.30 17.79
CA LEU A 3 -10.73 9.96 17.93
C LEU A 3 -9.96 11.21 18.37
N HIS A 4 -9.05 11.06 19.32
CA HIS A 4 -8.23 12.16 19.85
C HIS A 4 -6.87 12.29 19.15
N GLN A 5 -6.54 11.33 18.29
CA GLN A 5 -5.30 11.26 17.54
C GLN A 5 -5.61 10.78 16.11
N PRO A 6 -4.75 11.11 15.12
CA PRO A 6 -4.84 10.54 13.79
C PRO A 6 -4.73 9.01 13.87
N VAL A 7 -5.66 8.31 13.22
CA VAL A 7 -5.67 6.84 13.14
C VAL A 7 -5.67 6.42 11.68
N TRP A 8 -4.90 5.37 11.40
CA TRP A 8 -4.91 4.68 10.13
C TRP A 8 -5.65 3.35 10.31
N ILE A 9 -6.59 3.04 9.43
CA ILE A 9 -7.30 1.75 9.44
C ILE A 9 -6.88 0.97 8.20
N ASN A 10 -6.22 -0.17 8.42
CA ASN A 10 -5.71 -1.02 7.36
C ASN A 10 -6.65 -2.18 7.03
N ALA A 11 -6.84 -2.45 5.74
CA ALA A 11 -7.51 -3.66 5.26
C ALA A 11 -7.12 -3.98 3.82
N ASP A 12 -6.94 -5.28 3.55
CA ASP A 12 -6.86 -5.79 2.19
C ASP A 12 -8.27 -6.02 1.65
N VAL A 13 -8.65 -5.21 0.67
CA VAL A 13 -10.02 -5.15 0.13
C VAL A 13 -10.11 -5.65 -1.32
N LEU A 14 -8.96 -5.85 -1.95
CA LEU A 14 -8.80 -6.41 -3.29
C LEU A 14 -7.88 -7.62 -3.28
N LYS A 15 -7.99 -8.46 -4.31
CA LYS A 15 -7.07 -9.57 -4.52
C LYS A 15 -5.86 -9.07 -5.30
N GLY A 16 -4.67 -9.36 -4.78
CA GLY A 16 -3.40 -8.95 -5.37
C GLY A 16 -2.62 -10.13 -5.94
N PRO A 17 -1.39 -9.84 -6.41
CA PRO A 17 -0.52 -10.83 -7.01
C PRO A 17 -0.26 -12.02 -6.10
N ASN A 18 -0.23 -13.22 -6.70
CA ASN A 18 0.10 -14.49 -6.07
C ASN A 18 -0.76 -14.90 -4.86
N SER A 19 -1.83 -14.18 -4.55
CA SER A 19 -2.65 -14.42 -3.36
C SER A 19 -3.67 -15.52 -3.58
N ASN A 20 -3.76 -16.43 -2.62
CA ASN A 20 -4.88 -17.38 -2.49
C ASN A 20 -5.87 -16.94 -1.41
N GLU A 21 -5.62 -15.81 -0.73
CA GLU A 21 -6.45 -15.31 0.36
C GLU A 21 -7.59 -14.46 -0.18
N GLU A 22 -8.78 -14.69 0.37
CA GLU A 22 -9.97 -13.90 0.05
C GLU A 22 -9.89 -12.53 0.75
N PRO A 23 -10.04 -11.42 0.01
CA PRO A 23 -10.03 -10.08 0.59
C PRO A 23 -11.23 -9.84 1.51
N ILE A 24 -11.09 -8.86 2.40
CA ILE A 24 -12.21 -8.37 3.21
C ILE A 24 -13.27 -7.76 2.27
N ASN A 25 -14.55 -7.95 2.59
CA ASN A 25 -15.64 -7.33 1.83
C ASN A 25 -15.55 -5.80 1.89
N LYS A 26 -15.14 -5.18 0.77
CA LYS A 26 -14.93 -3.74 0.62
C LYS A 26 -16.15 -2.91 1.00
N THR A 27 -17.35 -3.31 0.59
CA THR A 27 -18.59 -2.57 0.86
C THR A 27 -18.89 -2.52 2.35
N THR A 28 -18.87 -3.67 3.02
CA THR A 28 -19.13 -3.75 4.46
C THR A 28 -18.07 -3.00 5.26
N PHE A 29 -16.80 -3.18 4.90
CA PHE A 29 -15.68 -2.50 5.57
C PHE A 29 -15.82 -0.98 5.49
N LEU A 30 -15.98 -0.43 4.27
CA LEU A 30 -16.08 1.01 4.08
C LEU A 30 -17.33 1.61 4.72
N MET A 31 -18.47 0.90 4.67
CA MET A 31 -19.69 1.33 5.35
C MET A 31 -19.48 1.45 6.87
N GLU A 32 -18.85 0.45 7.49
CA GLU A 32 -18.60 0.45 8.93
C GLU A 32 -17.59 1.53 9.35
N VAL A 33 -16.52 1.73 8.57
CA VAL A 33 -15.55 2.79 8.84
C VAL A 33 -16.18 4.17 8.67
N ASN A 34 -16.92 4.42 7.60
CA ASN A 34 -17.59 5.71 7.38
C ASN A 34 -18.59 6.03 8.50
N LYS A 35 -19.30 5.01 9.00
CA LYS A 35 -20.26 5.16 10.09
C LYS A 35 -19.60 5.48 11.43
N LYS A 36 -18.47 4.85 11.76
CA LYS A 36 -17.86 4.91 13.09
C LYS A 36 -16.71 5.91 13.19
N TYR A 37 -15.92 6.01 12.12
CA TYR A 37 -14.64 6.72 12.06
C TYR A 37 -14.46 7.45 10.71
N PRO A 38 -15.31 8.43 10.36
CA PRO A 38 -15.23 9.10 9.06
C PRO A 38 -13.94 9.93 8.85
N TYR A 39 -13.25 10.31 9.94
CA TYR A 39 -12.06 11.17 9.90
C TYR A 39 -10.77 10.37 10.19
N VAL A 40 -10.53 9.33 9.41
CA VAL A 40 -9.32 8.49 9.47
C VAL A 40 -8.56 8.53 8.15
N THR A 41 -7.32 8.05 8.16
CA THR A 41 -6.65 7.64 6.92
C THR A 41 -6.97 6.17 6.68
N LEU A 42 -7.35 5.81 5.46
CA LEU A 42 -7.56 4.42 5.09
C LEU A 42 -6.27 3.88 4.47
N SER A 43 -5.80 2.74 4.96
CA SER A 43 -4.74 1.96 4.31
C SER A 43 -5.40 0.80 3.58
N LEU A 44 -5.63 0.95 2.28
CA LEU A 44 -6.42 0.00 1.48
C LEU A 44 -5.50 -0.78 0.56
N GLY A 45 -5.38 -2.08 0.85
CA GLY A 45 -4.43 -2.95 0.21
C GLY A 45 -5.05 -4.05 -0.63
N TRP A 46 -4.15 -4.95 -1.01
CA TRP A 46 -4.46 -6.16 -1.75
C TRP A 46 -3.93 -7.35 -0.96
N THR A 47 -4.71 -8.43 -0.89
CA THR A 47 -4.16 -9.68 -0.39
C THR A 47 -3.02 -10.08 -1.33
N THR A 48 -1.85 -10.35 -0.78
CA THR A 48 -0.65 -10.67 -1.57
C THR A 48 0.09 -11.83 -0.96
N SER A 49 0.85 -12.54 -1.77
CA SER A 49 1.84 -13.50 -1.27
C SER A 49 3.14 -13.34 -2.06
N TYR A 50 4.25 -13.65 -1.41
CA TYR A 50 5.55 -13.72 -2.06
C TYR A 50 6.03 -15.16 -2.07
N TRP A 51 6.42 -15.65 -3.25
CA TRP A 51 6.96 -17.00 -3.42
C TRP A 51 8.32 -16.90 -4.09
N SER A 52 9.41 -17.15 -3.36
CA SER A 52 10.77 -17.04 -3.91
C SER A 52 11.06 -17.99 -5.08
N SER A 53 10.20 -18.99 -5.29
CA SER A 53 10.30 -20.01 -6.35
C SER A 53 9.41 -19.72 -7.57
N ARG A 54 8.59 -18.67 -7.55
CA ARG A 54 7.76 -18.24 -8.67
C ARG A 54 8.20 -16.84 -9.13
N PRO A 55 8.02 -16.49 -10.41
CA PRO A 55 8.16 -15.10 -10.83
C PRO A 55 7.27 -14.23 -9.94
N SER A 56 7.81 -13.12 -9.43
CA SER A 56 7.01 -12.12 -8.74
C SER A 56 5.95 -11.58 -9.71
N GLU A 57 4.71 -12.06 -9.58
CA GLU A 57 3.62 -11.38 -10.25
C GLU A 57 3.54 -9.93 -9.77
N LYS A 58 3.46 -9.02 -10.74
CA LYS A 58 3.31 -7.59 -10.51
C LYS A 58 1.86 -7.29 -10.19
N TYR A 59 1.62 -6.21 -9.46
CA TYR A 59 0.27 -5.66 -9.43
C TYR A 59 -0.19 -5.40 -10.87
N SER A 60 -1.44 -5.69 -11.22
CA SER A 60 -1.92 -5.54 -12.59
C SER A 60 -2.54 -4.14 -12.80
N TRP A 61 -2.70 -3.71 -14.05
CA TRP A 61 -3.37 -2.43 -14.34
C TRP A 61 -4.83 -2.48 -13.93
N GLU A 62 -5.50 -3.59 -14.20
CA GLU A 62 -6.88 -3.85 -13.82
C GLU A 62 -7.06 -3.75 -12.30
N SER A 63 -6.07 -4.23 -11.54
CA SER A 63 -6.07 -4.15 -10.08
C SER A 63 -5.93 -2.71 -9.56
N MET A 64 -5.19 -1.85 -10.26
CA MET A 64 -5.10 -0.42 -9.93
C MET A 64 -6.38 0.33 -10.30
N ASP A 65 -6.97 0.02 -11.46
CA ASP A 65 -8.25 0.60 -11.88
C ASP A 65 -9.35 0.28 -10.87
N GLU A 66 -9.45 -0.97 -10.42
CA GLU A 66 -10.42 -1.38 -9.40
C GLU A 66 -10.18 -0.64 -8.07
N MET A 67 -8.93 -0.48 -7.65
CA MET A 67 -8.61 0.31 -6.45
C MET A 67 -9.05 1.77 -6.62
N LEU A 68 -8.77 2.37 -7.78
CA LEU A 68 -9.18 3.74 -8.07
C LEU A 68 -10.70 3.90 -8.07
N GLU A 69 -11.46 2.93 -8.60
CA GLU A 69 -12.93 2.91 -8.52
C GLU A 69 -13.45 2.94 -7.08
N ILE A 70 -12.79 2.21 -6.18
CA ILE A 70 -13.13 2.19 -4.76
C ILE A 70 -12.84 3.55 -4.11
N VAL A 71 -11.66 4.12 -4.34
CA VAL A 71 -11.17 5.23 -3.52
C VAL A 71 -11.53 6.62 -4.03
N ARG A 72 -11.86 6.77 -5.31
CA ARG A 72 -12.11 8.09 -5.93
C ARG A 72 -13.26 8.87 -5.28
N ASN A 73 -14.25 8.16 -4.75
CA ASN A 73 -15.45 8.75 -4.12
C ASN A 73 -15.35 8.87 -2.60
N LEU A 74 -14.24 8.43 -2.00
CA LEU A 74 -14.01 8.57 -0.56
C LEU A 74 -13.43 9.95 -0.25
N GLU A 75 -13.83 10.54 0.87
CA GLU A 75 -13.31 11.86 1.31
C GLU A 75 -12.01 11.74 2.12
N GLN A 76 -11.77 10.56 2.73
CA GLN A 76 -10.60 10.29 3.56
C GLN A 76 -9.27 10.40 2.80
N ARG A 77 -8.17 10.61 3.53
CA ARG A 77 -6.83 10.33 2.98
C ARG A 77 -6.67 8.82 2.80
N ILE A 78 -5.95 8.43 1.76
CA ILE A 78 -5.74 7.02 1.43
C ILE A 78 -4.24 6.78 1.33
N THR A 79 -3.75 5.71 1.95
CA THR A 79 -2.43 5.17 1.66
C THR A 79 -2.58 3.78 1.04
N PHE A 80 -1.76 3.48 0.04
CA PHE A 80 -1.74 2.18 -0.62
C PHE A 80 -0.57 1.36 -0.08
N PRO A 81 -0.80 0.24 0.64
CA PRO A 81 0.27 -0.64 1.11
C PRO A 81 0.80 -1.48 -0.05
N ALA A 82 1.95 -1.09 -0.60
CA ALA A 82 2.69 -1.80 -1.62
C ALA A 82 3.72 -2.74 -0.99
N ARG A 83 3.68 -4.02 -1.35
CA ARG A 83 4.67 -4.98 -0.85
C ARG A 83 6.06 -4.66 -1.43
N ALA A 84 7.06 -4.48 -0.57
CA ALA A 84 8.41 -4.05 -0.92
C ALA A 84 9.07 -4.95 -1.97
N ALA A 85 8.83 -6.27 -1.91
CA ALA A 85 9.35 -7.23 -2.89
C ALA A 85 8.75 -7.09 -4.31
N LEU A 86 7.64 -6.37 -4.46
CA LEU A 86 6.89 -6.26 -5.73
C LEU A 86 6.82 -4.81 -6.26
N VAL A 87 7.16 -3.82 -5.43
CA VAL A 87 6.90 -2.41 -5.71
C VAL A 87 7.72 -1.88 -6.88
N ARG A 88 9.01 -2.27 -7.00
CA ARG A 88 9.89 -1.81 -8.08
C ARG A 88 9.34 -2.20 -9.44
N GLU A 89 8.97 -3.46 -9.56
CA GLU A 89 8.48 -4.03 -10.81
C GLU A 89 7.09 -3.50 -11.19
N SER A 90 6.33 -3.01 -10.20
CA SER A 90 4.98 -2.47 -10.35
C SER A 90 4.95 -0.94 -10.25
N TRP A 91 6.11 -0.28 -10.34
CA TRP A 91 6.22 1.14 -9.99
C TRP A 91 5.40 2.05 -10.92
N ASP A 92 5.40 1.76 -12.22
CA ASP A 92 4.59 2.47 -13.22
C ASP A 92 3.09 2.54 -12.84
N ARG A 93 2.57 1.46 -12.27
CA ARG A 93 1.18 1.33 -11.83
C ARG A 93 0.90 2.10 -10.56
N PHE A 94 1.80 2.01 -9.57
CA PHE A 94 1.66 2.78 -8.33
C PHE A 94 1.80 4.27 -8.59
N LEU A 95 2.76 4.70 -9.41
CA LEU A 95 2.93 6.09 -9.80
C LEU A 95 1.66 6.63 -10.44
N TRP A 96 1.12 5.92 -11.44
CA TRP A 96 -0.15 6.30 -12.07
C TRP A 96 -1.29 6.43 -11.06
N LEU A 97 -1.44 5.49 -10.13
CA LEU A 97 -2.50 5.53 -9.11
C LEU A 97 -2.31 6.71 -8.15
N LEU A 98 -1.07 6.99 -7.73
CA LEU A 98 -0.73 8.07 -6.81
C LEU A 98 -0.93 9.47 -7.41
N GLU A 99 -0.81 9.59 -8.74
CA GLU A 99 -1.03 10.84 -9.49
C GLU A 99 -2.52 11.21 -9.62
N GLN A 100 -3.45 10.29 -9.36
CA GLN A 100 -4.89 10.54 -9.48
C GLN A 100 -5.43 11.51 -8.41
N SER A 101 -4.75 11.65 -7.26
CA SER A 101 -5.16 12.58 -6.21
C SER A 101 -4.02 12.92 -5.25
N ASN A 102 -3.97 14.18 -4.78
CA ASN A 102 -3.07 14.60 -3.71
C ASN A 102 -3.42 13.99 -2.33
N ARG A 103 -4.60 13.35 -2.19
CA ARG A 103 -5.02 12.62 -0.97
C ARG A 103 -4.34 11.27 -0.83
N TYR A 104 -3.70 10.78 -1.89
CA TYR A 104 -3.16 9.44 -1.95
C TYR A 104 -1.70 9.43 -1.47
N SER A 105 -1.29 8.37 -0.79
CA SER A 105 0.09 8.14 -0.37
C SER A 105 0.45 6.68 -0.57
N LEU A 106 1.72 6.36 -0.39
CA LEU A 106 2.24 5.01 -0.50
C LEU A 106 2.78 4.57 0.85
N THR A 107 2.41 3.37 1.30
CA THR A 107 3.09 2.67 2.39
C THR A 107 3.84 1.50 1.78
N ILE A 108 5.17 1.49 1.87
CA ILE A 108 5.95 0.33 1.45
C ILE A 108 6.07 -0.60 2.65
N TRP A 109 5.62 -1.85 2.50
CA TRP A 109 5.62 -2.82 3.59
C TRP A 109 6.30 -4.13 3.23
N SER A 110 6.84 -4.84 4.22
CA SER A 110 7.46 -6.15 4.02
C SER A 110 7.04 -7.13 5.10
N SER A 111 6.98 -8.41 4.75
CA SER A 111 6.90 -9.52 5.69
C SER A 111 8.26 -10.21 5.86
N GLN A 112 8.44 -10.94 6.96
CA GLN A 112 9.65 -11.71 7.26
C GLN A 112 10.12 -12.66 6.16
N THR A 113 9.21 -13.13 5.30
CA THR A 113 9.52 -14.09 4.22
C THR A 113 9.79 -13.42 2.89
N ASP A 114 9.61 -12.10 2.79
CA ASP A 114 9.87 -11.35 1.57
C ASP A 114 11.37 -11.19 1.32
N ARG A 115 11.78 -11.33 0.06
CA ARG A 115 13.10 -10.84 -0.38
C ARG A 115 12.94 -9.40 -0.86
N ALA A 116 12.91 -8.47 0.09
CA ALA A 116 12.85 -7.05 -0.20
C ALA A 116 14.26 -6.46 -0.37
N SER A 117 14.40 -5.48 -1.24
CA SER A 117 15.66 -4.76 -1.49
C SER A 117 15.55 -3.33 -1.00
N THR A 118 16.52 -2.87 -0.21
CA THR A 118 16.64 -1.45 0.16
C THR A 118 16.81 -0.57 -1.08
N GLU A 119 17.52 -1.04 -2.10
CA GLU A 119 17.70 -0.31 -3.36
C GLU A 119 16.36 -0.05 -4.07
N ASP A 120 15.45 -1.01 -4.04
CA ASP A 120 14.12 -0.86 -4.64
C ASP A 120 13.27 0.17 -3.90
N MET A 121 13.39 0.21 -2.57
CA MET A 121 12.72 1.21 -1.74
C MET A 121 13.29 2.62 -1.94
N VAL A 122 14.61 2.74 -2.09
CA VAL A 122 15.29 4.00 -2.42
C VAL A 122 14.87 4.48 -3.81
N PHE A 123 14.78 3.58 -4.80
CA PHE A 123 14.28 3.94 -6.12
C PHE A 123 12.88 4.55 -6.07
N VAL A 124 11.95 3.93 -5.34
CA VAL A 124 10.59 4.48 -5.18
C VAL A 124 10.63 5.87 -4.54
N ARG A 125 11.43 6.02 -3.49
CA ARG A 125 11.63 7.30 -2.79
C ARG A 125 12.13 8.40 -3.72
N ASP A 126 13.12 8.11 -4.55
CA ASP A 126 13.75 9.10 -5.43
C ASP A 126 12.87 9.48 -6.63
N ASN A 127 11.79 8.72 -6.89
CA ASN A 127 10.88 8.93 -8.01
C ASN A 127 9.49 9.44 -7.59
N PHE A 128 9.27 9.80 -6.32
CA PHE A 128 8.00 10.36 -5.86
C PHE A 128 8.17 11.31 -4.67
N ASP A 129 7.08 11.98 -4.27
CA ASP A 129 7.10 12.91 -3.14
C ASP A 129 7.34 12.16 -1.82
N VAL A 130 8.54 12.34 -1.25
CA VAL A 130 8.99 11.69 -0.01
C VAL A 130 8.06 11.98 1.17
N SER A 131 7.33 13.10 1.19
CA SER A 131 6.38 13.42 2.25
C SER A 131 5.10 12.55 2.21
N ARG A 132 4.93 11.78 1.13
CA ARG A 132 3.79 10.89 0.87
C ARG A 132 4.23 9.42 0.79
N ILE A 133 5.43 9.09 1.26
CA ILE A 133 5.94 7.72 1.33
C ILE A 133 6.18 7.36 2.79
N PHE A 134 5.65 6.21 3.18
CA PHE A 134 5.75 5.65 4.52
C PHE A 134 6.31 4.24 4.46
N TYR A 135 6.93 3.77 5.54
CA TYR A 135 7.56 2.46 5.61
C TYR A 135 7.02 1.66 6.79
N ASP A 136 6.58 0.44 6.52
CA ASP A 136 6.15 -0.57 7.49
C ASP A 136 6.91 -1.87 7.19
N VAL A 137 8.23 -1.84 7.45
CA VAL A 137 9.18 -2.87 7.03
C VAL A 137 9.82 -3.57 8.21
N GLU A 138 10.35 -4.77 7.98
CA GLU A 138 11.04 -5.56 8.99
C GLU A 138 12.34 -4.88 9.45
N ASP A 139 12.70 -5.09 10.73
CA ASP A 139 13.84 -4.40 11.37
C ASP A 139 15.16 -4.53 10.59
N TYR A 140 15.40 -5.68 9.95
CA TYR A 140 16.63 -5.91 9.18
C TYR A 140 16.75 -5.03 7.94
N LEU A 141 15.64 -4.44 7.47
CA LEU A 141 15.62 -3.48 6.36
C LEU A 141 15.71 -2.03 6.85
N THR A 142 15.33 -1.77 8.10
CA THR A 142 15.23 -0.41 8.66
C THR A 142 16.59 0.28 8.72
N ASP A 143 17.61 -0.31 9.34
CA ASP A 143 18.93 0.34 9.47
C ASP A 143 19.58 0.62 8.10
N PRO A 144 19.63 -0.35 7.15
CA PRO A 144 20.14 -0.08 5.81
C PRO A 144 19.33 0.98 5.06
N LEU A 145 18.01 0.98 5.20
CA LEU A 145 17.14 1.96 4.56
C LEU A 145 17.40 3.35 5.11
N MET A 146 17.46 3.51 6.43
CA MET A 146 17.75 4.78 7.09
C MET A 146 19.12 5.33 6.67
N ALA A 147 20.14 4.48 6.57
CA ALA A 147 21.46 4.88 6.07
C ALA A 147 21.46 5.28 4.58
N ALA A 148 20.60 4.68 3.76
CA ALA A 148 20.51 4.98 2.34
C ALA A 148 19.68 6.24 2.03
N ILE A 149 18.78 6.66 2.94
CA ILE A 149 17.87 7.79 2.73
C ILE A 149 18.17 9.04 3.58
N SER A 150 19.17 8.94 4.48
CA SER A 150 19.72 10.03 5.28
C SER A 150 20.61 10.96 4.46
#